data_AF-A0A257QEA3-F1
#
_entry.id   AF-A0A257QEA3-F1
#
_cell.length_a   1.000
_cell.length_b   1.000
_cell.length_c   1.000
_cell.angle_alpha   90.00
_cell.angle_beta   90.00
_cell.angle_gamma   90.00
#
_symmetry.space_group_name_H-M   'P 1'
#
loop_
_entity.id
_entity.type
_entity.pdbx_description
1 polymer ?
#
loop_
_entity_poly.entity_id
_entity_poly.type
_entity_poly.pdbx_seq_one_letter_code
_entity_poly.pdbx_strand_id
1 'polypeptide(L)'
;MMVDCGFSATETTARLARLEITPADISAILITHEHSDHILGLRGLASEAHLEFFANASTIEAVRRTLGKDLRWRIFETGSTFRIGDLEVSTFATPHDASEPVGLIIQAQVDTQLRCLGWLTDLGHVPVRLADKMRAVQCLVIESNYDEDLLEQDTKRSFSLKQRIRGRHGHLSNEDTHHYLESTADASWEHVFFVHLSPGCNCPTLVQQRAQALHQSGKTFSMEVIKPKGGIQGWFELSSSRKIPQGVQCEWSFN
;
A
#
# COMPACT_ATOMS: atom_id res chain seq x y z
N MET A 1 -10.60 -9.87 2.17
CA MET A 1 -9.63 -9.60 1.09
C MET A 1 -8.30 -9.25 1.72
N MET A 2 -7.18 -9.66 1.12
CA MET A 2 -5.82 -9.27 1.51
C MET A 2 -5.13 -8.54 0.36
N VAL A 3 -4.31 -7.52 0.65
CA VAL A 3 -3.44 -6.85 -0.32
C VAL A 3 -2.02 -7.37 -0.11
N ASP A 4 -1.43 -7.91 -1.17
CA ASP A 4 -0.15 -8.59 -1.20
C ASP A 4 0.01 -9.77 -0.23
N CYS A 5 1.09 -10.53 -0.40
CA CYS A 5 1.46 -11.68 0.41
C CYS A 5 2.98 -11.79 0.54
N GLY A 6 3.58 -10.75 1.09
CA GLY A 6 5.03 -10.61 1.24
C GLY A 6 5.73 -11.53 2.23
N PHE A 7 4.96 -12.07 3.17
CA PHE A 7 5.46 -13.04 4.14
C PHE A 7 5.30 -14.46 3.60
N SER A 8 6.08 -15.41 4.12
CA SER A 8 5.83 -16.82 3.84
C SER A 8 4.39 -17.19 4.26
N ALA A 9 3.81 -18.24 3.67
CA ALA A 9 2.48 -18.68 4.05
C ALA A 9 2.40 -19.04 5.54
N THR A 10 3.46 -19.63 6.10
CA THR A 10 3.56 -19.93 7.54
C THR A 10 3.47 -18.66 8.39
N GLU A 11 4.23 -17.61 8.06
CA GLU A 11 4.22 -16.36 8.80
C GLU A 11 2.90 -15.60 8.59
N THR A 12 2.34 -15.63 7.38
CA THR A 12 1.03 -15.04 7.07
C THR A 12 -0.05 -15.68 7.93
N THR A 13 -0.15 -17.02 7.96
CA THR A 13 -1.11 -17.75 8.80
C THR A 13 -0.92 -17.44 10.28
N ALA A 14 0.33 -17.37 10.77
CA ALA A 14 0.61 -17.02 12.16
C ALA A 14 0.17 -15.60 12.54
N ARG A 15 0.23 -14.65 11.59
CA ARG A 15 -0.25 -13.27 11.80
C ARG A 15 -1.76 -13.17 11.75
N LEU A 16 -2.40 -13.83 10.79
CA LEU A 16 -3.87 -13.89 10.69
C LEU A 16 -4.49 -14.47 11.97
N ALA A 17 -3.88 -15.51 12.54
CA ALA A 17 -4.35 -16.13 13.78
C ALA A 17 -4.37 -15.16 14.98
N ARG A 18 -3.55 -14.10 14.98
CA ARG A 18 -3.58 -13.05 16.04
C ARG A 18 -4.82 -12.17 15.95
N LEU A 19 -5.48 -12.16 14.79
CA LEU A 19 -6.74 -11.47 14.53
C LEU A 19 -7.93 -12.44 14.52
N GLU A 20 -7.72 -13.68 15.00
CA GLU A 20 -8.72 -14.75 14.95
C GLU A 20 -9.20 -15.08 13.52
N ILE A 21 -8.35 -14.81 12.52
CA ILE A 21 -8.57 -15.12 11.11
C ILE A 21 -7.75 -16.34 10.71
N THR A 22 -8.33 -17.17 9.85
CA THR A 22 -7.64 -18.25 9.13
C THR A 22 -7.51 -17.91 7.64
N PRO A 23 -6.60 -18.55 6.89
CA PRO A 23 -6.54 -18.41 5.43
C PRO A 23 -7.87 -18.70 4.73
N ALA A 24 -8.72 -19.57 5.31
CA ALA A 24 -10.03 -19.91 4.76
C ALA A 24 -11.06 -18.76 4.81
N ASP A 25 -10.82 -17.75 5.64
CA ASP A 25 -11.68 -16.56 5.72
C ASP A 25 -11.28 -15.51 4.67
N ILE A 26 -10.18 -15.74 3.94
CA ILE A 26 -9.71 -14.83 2.88
C ILE A 26 -10.27 -15.32 1.54
N SER A 27 -11.18 -14.55 0.95
CA SER A 27 -11.74 -14.89 -0.36
C SER A 27 -10.82 -14.52 -1.53
N ALA A 28 -9.97 -13.50 -1.36
CA ALA A 28 -9.14 -12.97 -2.43
C ALA A 28 -7.83 -12.32 -1.92
N ILE A 29 -6.76 -12.48 -2.71
CA ILE A 29 -5.51 -11.73 -2.58
C ILE A 29 -5.31 -10.86 -3.81
N LEU A 30 -5.13 -9.56 -3.59
CA LEU A 30 -4.84 -8.58 -4.63
C LEU A 30 -3.34 -8.26 -4.63
N ILE A 31 -2.66 -8.44 -5.76
CA ILE A 31 -1.22 -8.24 -5.89
C ILE A 31 -0.96 -6.89 -6.55
N THR A 32 -0.18 -6.05 -5.88
CA THR A 32 0.21 -4.73 -6.39
C THR A 32 1.32 -4.83 -7.43
N HIS A 33 2.30 -5.71 -7.19
CA HIS A 33 3.42 -5.99 -8.10
C HIS A 33 4.19 -7.27 -7.72
N GLU A 34 5.16 -7.68 -8.54
CA GLU A 34 5.81 -8.99 -8.47
C GLU A 34 7.05 -9.11 -7.56
N HIS A 35 7.38 -8.08 -6.78
CA HIS A 35 8.56 -8.18 -5.91
C HIS A 35 8.37 -9.23 -4.81
N SER A 36 9.49 -9.82 -4.37
CA SER A 36 9.45 -11.00 -3.49
C SER A 36 8.75 -10.73 -2.16
N ASP A 37 8.93 -9.54 -1.60
CA ASP A 37 8.26 -9.03 -0.41
C ASP A 37 6.80 -8.63 -0.63
N HIS A 38 6.24 -8.94 -1.80
CA HIS A 38 4.81 -8.87 -2.11
C HIS A 38 4.23 -10.24 -2.50
N ILE A 39 5.05 -11.19 -2.95
CA ILE A 39 4.56 -12.46 -3.52
C ILE A 39 5.11 -13.75 -2.86
N LEU A 40 5.97 -13.64 -1.86
CA LEU A 40 6.66 -14.78 -1.23
C LEU A 40 5.69 -15.88 -0.76
N GLY A 41 4.55 -15.51 -0.17
CA GLY A 41 3.59 -16.44 0.40
C GLY A 41 2.63 -17.06 -0.60
N LEU A 42 2.56 -16.55 -1.84
CA LEU A 42 1.58 -17.00 -2.82
C LEU A 42 1.65 -18.49 -3.10
N ARG A 43 2.86 -19.07 -3.20
CA ARG A 43 3.00 -20.51 -3.43
C ARG A 43 2.35 -21.34 -2.33
N GLY A 44 2.50 -20.93 -1.08
CA GLY A 44 1.95 -21.65 0.07
C GLY A 44 0.45 -21.46 0.20
N LEU A 45 -0.07 -20.25 -0.04
CA LEU A 45 -1.51 -19.99 0.01
C LEU A 45 -2.26 -20.52 -1.20
N ALA A 46 -1.57 -20.81 -2.31
CA ALA A 46 -2.16 -21.45 -3.48
C ALA A 46 -2.65 -22.89 -3.25
N SER A 47 -2.46 -23.48 -2.05
CA SER A 47 -3.15 -24.72 -1.67
C SER A 47 -4.62 -24.49 -1.33
N GLU A 48 -5.02 -23.26 -1.01
CA GLU A 48 -6.40 -22.90 -0.70
C GLU A 48 -7.23 -22.80 -2.00
N ALA A 49 -7.97 -23.86 -2.32
CA ALA A 49 -8.67 -23.99 -3.61
C ALA A 49 -9.75 -22.93 -3.89
N HIS A 50 -10.26 -22.27 -2.83
CA HIS A 50 -11.27 -21.23 -2.92
C HIS A 50 -10.68 -19.83 -3.21
N LEU A 51 -9.39 -19.66 -2.97
CA LEU A 51 -8.73 -18.36 -3.00
C LEU A 51 -8.55 -17.86 -4.44
N GLU A 52 -9.01 -16.64 -4.70
CA GLU A 52 -8.81 -15.96 -5.98
C GLU A 52 -7.63 -14.97 -5.90
N PHE A 53 -6.80 -14.94 -6.93
CA PHE A 53 -5.64 -14.04 -7.00
C PHE A 53 -5.90 -12.97 -8.05
N PHE A 54 -5.77 -11.70 -7.68
CA PHE A 54 -6.02 -10.56 -8.59
C PHE A 54 -4.69 -9.87 -8.92
N ALA A 55 -4.44 -9.64 -10.21
CA ALA A 55 -3.26 -8.92 -10.71
C ALA A 55 -3.49 -8.48 -12.17
N ASN A 56 -2.75 -7.49 -12.65
CA ASN A 56 -2.71 -7.20 -14.09
C ASN A 56 -1.88 -8.24 -14.86
N ALA A 57 -1.99 -8.24 -16.19
CA ALA A 57 -1.36 -9.24 -17.04
C ALA A 57 0.17 -9.28 -16.89
N SER A 58 0.82 -8.11 -16.82
CA SER A 58 2.27 -7.99 -16.70
C SER A 58 2.79 -8.57 -15.39
N THR A 59 2.15 -8.24 -14.27
CA THR A 59 2.46 -8.82 -12.95
C THR A 59 2.23 -10.33 -12.94
N ILE A 60 1.14 -10.83 -13.53
CA ILE A 60 0.87 -12.28 -13.62
C ILE A 60 2.00 -13.00 -14.36
N GLU A 61 2.45 -12.46 -15.49
CA GLU A 61 3.53 -13.06 -16.26
C GLU A 61 4.83 -13.11 -15.46
N ALA A 62 5.19 -12.03 -14.77
CA ALA A 62 6.38 -11.98 -13.93
C ALA A 62 6.28 -12.94 -12.73
N VAL A 63 5.13 -12.99 -12.05
CA VAL A 63 4.85 -13.95 -10.98
C VAL A 63 4.96 -15.39 -11.48
N ARG A 64 4.41 -15.72 -12.66
CA ARG A 64 4.51 -17.07 -13.25
C ARG A 64 5.96 -17.49 -13.47
N ARG A 65 6.82 -16.59 -13.96
CA ARG A 65 8.26 -16.85 -14.14
C ARG A 65 8.96 -17.16 -12.82
N THR A 66 8.58 -16.47 -11.74
CA THR A 66 9.16 -16.65 -10.40
C THR A 66 8.62 -17.89 -9.68
N LEU A 67 7.31 -18.12 -9.72
CA LEU A 67 6.66 -19.21 -8.99
C LEU A 67 6.74 -20.55 -9.71
N GLY A 68 6.83 -20.57 -11.04
CA GLY A 68 6.80 -21.78 -11.85
C GLY A 68 5.49 -22.57 -11.76
N LYS A 69 4.41 -21.96 -11.26
CA LYS A 69 3.08 -22.55 -11.11
C LYS A 69 2.05 -21.50 -11.52
N ASP A 70 1.01 -21.94 -12.22
CA ASP A 70 -0.13 -21.08 -12.52
C ASP A 70 -1.12 -21.06 -11.34
N LEU A 71 -1.66 -19.88 -11.06
CA LEU A 71 -2.66 -19.67 -10.01
C LEU A 71 -4.01 -19.38 -10.66
N ARG A 72 -5.08 -19.42 -9.86
CA ARG A 72 -6.41 -19.00 -10.31
C ARG A 72 -6.48 -17.48 -10.35
N TRP A 73 -6.02 -16.92 -11.47
CA TRP A 73 -5.96 -15.48 -11.67
C TRP A 73 -7.31 -14.88 -12.08
N ARG A 74 -7.61 -13.72 -11.52
CA ARG A 74 -8.58 -12.74 -11.98
C ARG A 74 -7.80 -11.53 -12.48
N ILE A 75 -7.84 -11.32 -13.79
CA ILE A 75 -7.05 -10.26 -14.42
C ILE A 75 -7.83 -8.95 -14.32
N PHE A 76 -7.16 -7.88 -13.94
CA PHE A 76 -7.66 -6.51 -14.08
C PHE A 76 -6.78 -5.71 -15.05
N GLU A 77 -7.32 -4.63 -15.59
CA GLU A 77 -6.56 -3.64 -16.36
C GLU A 77 -6.05 -2.55 -15.41
N THR A 78 -4.79 -2.14 -15.53
CA THR A 78 -4.26 -1.04 -14.70
C THR A 78 -5.00 0.25 -15.02
N GLY A 79 -5.46 0.94 -13.99
CA GLY A 79 -6.35 2.09 -14.15
C GLY A 79 -7.83 1.71 -14.04
N SER A 80 -8.21 0.43 -14.10
CA SER A 80 -9.61 0.04 -14.00
C SER A 80 -10.13 0.02 -12.56
N THR A 81 -11.46 0.03 -12.45
CA THR A 81 -12.21 -0.20 -11.21
C THR A 81 -13.01 -1.49 -11.32
N PHE A 82 -12.93 -2.34 -10.30
CA PHE A 82 -13.62 -3.63 -10.23
C PHE A 82 -14.06 -3.95 -8.80
N ARG A 83 -14.82 -5.03 -8.62
CA ARG A 83 -15.35 -5.42 -7.31
C ARG A 83 -14.73 -6.71 -6.81
N ILE A 84 -14.45 -6.76 -5.52
CA ILE A 84 -14.14 -7.97 -4.76
C ILE A 84 -15.12 -8.05 -3.59
N GLY A 85 -16.19 -8.84 -3.77
CA GLY A 85 -17.32 -8.86 -2.83
C GLY A 85 -17.99 -7.50 -2.73
N ASP A 86 -18.03 -6.96 -1.50
CA ASP A 86 -18.64 -5.66 -1.20
C ASP A 86 -17.68 -4.47 -1.36
N LEU A 87 -16.42 -4.75 -1.72
CA LEU A 87 -15.39 -3.73 -1.92
C LEU A 87 -15.30 -3.35 -3.40
N GLU A 88 -15.27 -2.05 -3.67
CA GLU A 88 -14.88 -1.50 -4.96
C GLU A 88 -13.40 -1.11 -4.90
N VAL A 89 -12.62 -1.57 -5.89
CA VAL A 89 -11.18 -1.41 -5.95
C VAL A 89 -10.83 -0.68 -7.23
N SER A 90 -10.22 0.49 -7.10
CA SER A 90 -9.68 1.27 -8.21
C SER A 90 -8.15 1.18 -8.20
N THR A 91 -7.56 0.91 -9.37
CA THR A 91 -6.10 0.75 -9.51
C THR A 91 -5.48 1.94 -10.22
N PHE A 92 -4.23 2.26 -9.89
CA PHE A 92 -3.48 3.36 -10.50
C PHE A 92 -2.04 2.97 -10.71
N ALA A 93 -1.49 3.23 -11.90
CA ALA A 93 -0.08 2.98 -12.17
C ALA A 93 0.82 3.78 -11.19
N THR A 94 1.83 3.13 -10.63
CA THR A 94 2.82 3.75 -9.75
C THR A 94 4.20 3.77 -10.41
N PRO A 95 4.98 4.84 -10.25
CA PRO A 95 6.39 4.86 -10.67
C PRO A 95 7.24 4.01 -9.72
N HIS A 96 7.34 2.71 -10.00
CA HIS A 96 8.21 1.78 -9.30
C HIS A 96 8.83 0.77 -10.28
N ASP A 97 10.02 0.27 -9.96
CA ASP A 97 10.80 -0.60 -10.82
C ASP A 97 10.33 -2.05 -10.72
N ALA A 98 9.10 -2.27 -11.21
CA ALA A 98 8.42 -3.55 -11.37
C ALA A 98 7.70 -3.57 -12.74
N SER A 99 7.14 -4.71 -13.12
CA SER A 99 6.59 -4.92 -14.46
C SER A 99 5.45 -3.96 -14.79
N GLU A 100 4.50 -3.82 -13.87
CA GLU A 100 3.37 -2.87 -13.98
C GLU A 100 2.74 -2.62 -12.59
N PRO A 101 3.44 -1.92 -11.69
CA PRO A 101 3.01 -1.78 -10.31
C PRO A 101 1.80 -0.85 -10.17
N VAL A 102 0.94 -1.17 -9.20
CA VAL A 102 -0.28 -0.39 -8.95
C VAL A 102 -0.44 0.03 -7.48
N GLY A 103 -0.88 1.27 -7.29
CA GLY A 103 -1.48 1.77 -6.07
C GLY A 103 -3.00 1.59 -6.13
N LEU A 104 -3.66 1.61 -4.97
CA LEU A 104 -5.08 1.25 -4.85
C LEU A 104 -5.88 2.34 -4.15
N ILE A 105 -7.15 2.46 -4.53
CA ILE A 105 -8.19 3.03 -3.69
C ILE A 105 -9.23 1.93 -3.47
N ILE A 106 -9.50 1.60 -2.20
CA ILE A 106 -10.46 0.60 -1.78
C ILE A 106 -11.64 1.32 -1.14
N GLN A 107 -12.83 1.05 -1.63
CA GLN A 107 -14.06 1.70 -1.22
C GLN A 107 -15.05 0.67 -0.69
N ALA A 108 -15.71 1.02 0.40
CA ALA A 108 -16.78 0.22 0.99
C ALA A 108 -17.94 1.12 1.35
N GLN A 109 -19.15 0.68 1.02
CA GLN A 109 -20.37 1.29 1.52
C GLN A 109 -20.67 0.70 2.90
N VAL A 110 -20.63 1.52 3.94
CA VAL A 110 -20.96 1.13 5.31
C VAL A 110 -22.14 1.98 5.75
N ASP A 111 -23.28 1.32 5.99
CA ASP A 111 -24.58 1.98 6.17
C ASP A 111 -24.89 2.94 5.00
N THR A 112 -25.16 4.21 5.29
CA THR A 112 -25.43 5.25 4.28
C THR A 112 -24.19 6.05 3.89
N GLN A 113 -22.99 5.64 4.28
CA GLN A 113 -21.77 6.40 4.03
C GLN A 113 -20.70 5.60 3.29
N LEU A 114 -20.02 6.27 2.36
CA LEU A 114 -18.86 5.73 1.66
C LEU A 114 -17.63 5.84 2.56
N ARG A 115 -16.80 4.80 2.57
CA ARG A 115 -15.50 4.75 3.21
C ARG A 115 -14.44 4.48 2.15
N CYS A 116 -13.38 5.27 2.15
CA CYS A 116 -12.31 5.21 1.16
C CYS A 116 -10.95 5.05 1.87
N LEU A 117 -10.19 4.03 1.47
CA LEU A 117 -8.82 3.76 1.87
C LEU A 117 -7.90 3.86 0.66
N GLY A 118 -6.84 4.67 0.74
CA GLY A 118 -5.77 4.74 -0.26
C GLY A 118 -4.60 3.85 0.16
N TRP A 119 -4.05 3.08 -0.76
CA TRP A 119 -2.88 2.22 -0.55
C TRP A 119 -1.77 2.60 -1.53
N LEU A 120 -0.72 3.22 -1.00
CA LEU A 120 0.42 3.74 -1.74
C LEU A 120 1.73 3.26 -1.13
N THR A 121 2.14 2.05 -1.50
CA THR A 121 3.49 1.54 -1.24
C THR A 121 4.29 1.50 -2.53
N ASP A 122 5.62 1.38 -2.42
CA ASP A 122 6.52 1.17 -3.55
C ASP A 122 6.34 2.24 -4.62
N LEU A 123 6.80 3.44 -4.29
CA LEU A 123 6.51 4.62 -5.09
C LEU A 123 7.73 5.54 -5.11
N GLY A 124 8.41 5.71 -6.24
CA GLY A 124 9.58 6.59 -6.31
C GLY A 124 9.24 8.09 -6.24
N HIS A 125 7.99 8.48 -6.52
CA HIS A 125 7.44 9.82 -6.27
C HIS A 125 5.91 9.78 -6.39
N VAL A 126 5.18 10.66 -5.72
CA VAL A 126 3.72 10.77 -5.89
C VAL A 126 3.39 11.57 -7.15
N PRO A 127 2.83 10.96 -8.22
CA PRO A 127 2.40 11.73 -9.38
C PRO A 127 1.22 12.65 -9.04
N VAL A 128 1.14 13.83 -9.65
CA VAL A 128 0.09 14.83 -9.36
C VAL A 128 -1.33 14.23 -9.45
N ARG A 129 -1.60 13.45 -10.50
CA ARG A 129 -2.92 12.79 -10.67
C ARG A 129 -3.25 11.80 -9.56
N LEU A 130 -2.23 11.14 -9.00
CA LEU A 130 -2.41 10.21 -7.89
C LEU A 130 -2.59 10.98 -6.58
N ALA A 131 -1.82 12.06 -6.38
CA ALA A 131 -1.96 12.97 -5.26
C ALA A 131 -3.40 13.50 -5.13
N ASP A 132 -3.99 13.96 -6.24
CA ASP A 132 -5.36 14.48 -6.27
C ASP A 132 -6.41 13.44 -5.88
N LYS A 133 -6.24 12.18 -6.31
CA LYS A 133 -7.14 11.09 -5.94
C LYS A 133 -7.03 10.74 -4.46
N MET A 134 -5.81 10.70 -3.96
CA MET A 134 -5.52 10.36 -2.57
C MET A 134 -5.97 11.44 -1.58
N ARG A 135 -6.23 12.67 -2.03
CA ARG A 135 -6.88 13.69 -1.18
C ARG A 135 -8.27 13.30 -0.69
N ALA A 136 -8.99 12.43 -1.42
CA ALA A 136 -10.37 12.07 -1.10
C ALA A 136 -10.53 10.84 -0.21
N VAL A 137 -9.43 10.18 0.18
CA VAL A 137 -9.51 9.00 1.08
C VAL A 137 -9.55 9.44 2.54
N GLN A 138 -10.25 8.68 3.38
CA GLN A 138 -10.29 8.93 4.84
C GLN A 138 -9.10 8.25 5.52
N CYS A 139 -8.68 7.10 5.03
CA CYS A 139 -7.50 6.39 5.51
C CYS A 139 -6.45 6.34 4.39
N LEU A 140 -5.24 6.80 4.67
CA LEU A 140 -4.12 6.71 3.73
C LEU A 140 -3.05 5.78 4.30
N VAL A 141 -2.74 4.72 3.57
CA VAL A 141 -1.57 3.87 3.80
C VAL A 141 -0.49 4.32 2.83
N ILE A 142 0.61 4.87 3.34
CA ILE A 142 1.68 5.42 2.52
C ILE A 142 3.06 4.94 2.97
N GLU A 143 3.90 4.64 1.99
CA GLU A 143 5.31 4.31 2.21
C GLU A 143 6.10 5.47 2.83
N SER A 144 7.00 5.13 3.73
CA SER A 144 8.08 5.99 4.22
C SER A 144 9.32 5.12 4.31
N ASN A 145 9.99 4.90 3.16
CA ASN A 145 10.89 3.77 3.01
C ASN A 145 12.22 4.00 3.70
N TYR A 146 12.89 5.12 3.44
CA TYR A 146 14.23 5.36 3.93
C TYR A 146 14.42 6.79 4.43
N ASP A 147 15.40 6.95 5.33
CA ASP A 147 15.95 8.24 5.70
C ASP A 147 17.22 8.49 4.86
N GLU A 148 17.37 9.70 4.32
CA GLU A 148 18.45 10.04 3.38
C GLU A 148 19.85 9.83 3.99
N ASP A 149 20.03 10.24 5.25
CA ASP A 149 21.31 10.13 5.94
C ASP A 149 21.64 8.68 6.28
N LEU A 150 20.65 7.92 6.75
CA LEU A 150 20.84 6.49 7.04
C LEU A 150 21.12 5.68 5.77
N LEU A 151 20.46 6.00 4.66
CA LEU A 151 20.74 5.37 3.37
C LEU A 151 22.15 5.71 2.87
N GLU A 152 22.59 6.95 3.01
CA GLU A 152 23.94 7.36 2.63
C GLU A 152 25.01 6.64 3.46
N GLN A 153 24.79 6.52 4.76
CA GLN A 153 25.73 5.88 5.70
C GLN A 153 25.73 4.35 5.63
N ASP A 154 24.73 3.73 5.00
CA ASP A 154 24.64 2.26 4.92
C ASP A 154 25.81 1.67 4.12
N THR A 155 26.63 0.86 4.77
CA THR A 155 27.82 0.24 4.15
C THR A 155 27.53 -1.10 3.46
N LYS A 156 26.31 -1.63 3.60
CA LYS A 156 25.91 -2.95 3.07
C LYS A 156 25.36 -2.85 1.66
N ARG A 157 24.66 -1.76 1.34
CA ARG A 157 24.08 -1.49 0.03
C ARG A 157 25.14 -0.88 -0.89
N SER A 158 25.26 -1.42 -2.09
CA SER A 158 26.12 -0.83 -3.12
C SER A 158 25.64 0.57 -3.50
N PHE A 159 26.53 1.40 -4.03
CA PHE A 159 26.16 2.71 -4.56
C PHE A 159 25.03 2.62 -5.60
N SER A 160 25.10 1.64 -6.51
CA SER A 160 24.05 1.40 -7.52
C SER A 160 22.69 1.10 -6.90
N LEU A 161 22.64 0.33 -5.81
CA LEU A 161 21.39 0.03 -5.11
C LEU A 161 20.83 1.27 -4.42
N LYS A 162 21.68 2.09 -3.77
CA LYS A 162 21.25 3.37 -3.17
C LYS A 162 20.65 4.32 -4.22
N GLN A 163 21.28 4.40 -5.40
CA GLN A 163 20.77 5.21 -6.51
C GLN A 163 19.43 4.68 -7.04
N ARG A 164 19.24 3.36 -7.11
CA ARG A 164 17.95 2.75 -7.49
C ARG A 164 16.86 3.07 -6.46
N ILE A 165 17.17 3.00 -5.16
CA ILE A 165 16.23 3.32 -4.06
C ILE A 165 15.78 4.79 -4.12
N ARG A 166 16.71 5.74 -4.33
CA ARG A 166 16.41 7.19 -4.47
C ARG A 166 15.79 7.58 -5.81
N GLY A 167 15.80 6.65 -6.78
CA GLY A 167 15.39 6.95 -8.13
C GLY A 167 13.90 7.27 -8.23
N ARG A 168 13.50 7.91 -9.33
CA ARG A 168 12.08 8.22 -9.60
C ARG A 168 11.16 6.99 -9.66
N HIS A 169 11.73 5.80 -9.80
CA HIS A 169 11.05 4.48 -9.78
C HIS A 169 11.52 3.61 -8.59
N GLY A 170 12.14 4.23 -7.58
CA GLY A 170 12.55 3.57 -6.34
C GLY A 170 11.44 3.65 -5.30
N HIS A 171 11.73 4.31 -4.19
CA HIS A 171 10.82 4.44 -3.04
C HIS A 171 10.75 5.89 -2.54
N LEU A 172 9.69 6.22 -1.80
CA LEU A 172 9.59 7.50 -1.12
C LEU A 172 10.54 7.54 0.08
N SER A 173 11.33 8.61 0.17
CA SER A 173 12.02 8.94 1.40
C SER A 173 11.03 9.42 2.47
N ASN A 174 11.47 9.43 3.73
CA ASN A 174 10.71 10.04 4.81
C ASN A 174 10.43 11.53 4.56
N GLU A 175 11.34 12.21 3.85
CA GLU A 175 11.19 13.63 3.47
C GLU A 175 10.13 13.80 2.39
N ASP A 176 10.17 12.99 1.34
CA ASP A 176 9.20 13.06 0.23
C ASP A 176 7.78 12.79 0.72
N THR A 177 7.61 11.79 1.59
CA THR A 177 6.32 11.50 2.23
C THR A 177 5.85 12.66 3.10
N HIS A 178 6.74 13.27 3.90
CA HIS A 178 6.41 14.44 4.70
C HIS A 178 5.98 15.62 3.82
N HIS A 179 6.78 15.98 2.81
CA HIS A 179 6.49 17.04 1.85
C HIS A 179 5.17 16.83 1.11
N TYR A 180 4.88 15.59 0.69
CA TYR A 180 3.60 15.27 0.05
C TYR A 180 2.43 15.54 1.00
N LEU A 181 2.49 15.03 2.23
CA LEU A 181 1.41 15.21 3.21
C LEU A 181 1.23 16.69 3.59
N GLU A 182 2.33 17.43 3.76
CA GLU A 182 2.32 18.85 4.11
C GLU A 182 1.72 19.71 3.00
N SER A 183 2.21 19.54 1.76
CA SER A 183 1.77 20.34 0.60
C SER A 183 0.34 20.03 0.14
N THR A 184 -0.21 18.89 0.54
CA THR A 184 -1.58 18.50 0.15
C THR A 184 -2.63 19.28 0.95
N ALA A 185 -3.21 20.32 0.34
CA ALA A 185 -4.33 21.07 0.90
C ALA A 185 -5.63 20.26 0.91
N ASP A 186 -6.58 20.62 1.79
CA ASP A 186 -7.95 20.06 1.89
C ASP A 186 -8.05 18.54 1.72
N ALA A 187 -7.14 17.80 2.35
CA ALA A 187 -7.19 16.35 2.38
C ALA A 187 -8.27 15.86 3.35
N SER A 188 -8.94 14.79 2.96
CA SER A 188 -9.99 14.10 3.74
C SER A 188 -9.42 13.15 4.78
N TRP A 189 -8.09 13.05 4.86
CA TRP A 189 -7.40 12.13 5.75
C TRP A 189 -7.85 12.33 7.19
N GLU A 190 -8.31 11.24 7.78
CA GLU A 190 -8.59 11.09 9.21
C GLU A 190 -7.48 10.29 9.88
N HIS A 191 -6.91 9.33 9.15
CA HIS A 191 -5.79 8.52 9.60
C HIS A 191 -4.77 8.30 8.49
N VAL A 192 -3.49 8.34 8.85
CA VAL A 192 -2.36 8.04 7.95
C VAL A 192 -1.46 6.97 8.57
N PHE A 193 -1.34 5.83 7.89
CA PHE A 193 -0.40 4.77 8.21
C PHE A 193 0.89 4.97 7.42
N PHE A 194 2.02 5.02 8.13
CA PHE A 194 3.35 5.01 7.53
C PHE A 194 3.87 3.58 7.52
N VAL A 195 4.09 3.02 6.32
CA VAL A 195 4.47 1.62 6.11
C VAL A 195 5.75 1.49 5.28
N HIS A 196 6.17 0.25 5.05
CA HIS A 196 7.27 -0.08 4.14
C HIS A 196 8.64 0.49 4.53
N LEU A 197 8.93 0.57 5.84
CA LEU A 197 10.21 1.08 6.37
C LEU A 197 11.36 0.10 6.06
N SER A 198 12.34 0.57 5.30
CA SER A 198 13.54 -0.16 4.88
C SER A 198 14.42 -0.52 6.08
N PRO A 199 14.67 -1.81 6.33
CA PRO A 199 15.53 -2.23 7.42
C PRO A 199 16.96 -1.69 7.26
N GLY A 200 17.47 -1.05 8.31
CA GLY A 200 18.83 -0.49 8.36
C GLY A 200 19.01 0.87 7.69
N CYS A 201 18.09 1.29 6.81
CA CYS A 201 18.09 2.63 6.21
C CYS A 201 16.95 3.52 6.71
N ASN A 202 16.23 3.07 7.74
CA ASN A 202 15.17 3.83 8.37
C ASN A 202 15.00 3.40 9.83
N CYS A 203 14.33 4.23 10.61
CA CYS A 203 13.84 3.83 11.92
C CYS A 203 12.48 4.48 12.24
N PRO A 204 11.59 3.78 12.97
CA PRO A 204 10.24 4.28 13.26
C PRO A 204 10.22 5.62 14.00
N THR A 205 11.25 5.90 14.82
CA THR A 205 11.33 7.16 15.57
C THR A 205 11.55 8.37 14.67
N LEU A 206 12.34 8.24 13.60
CA LEU A 206 12.54 9.34 12.63
C LEU A 206 11.25 9.62 11.86
N VAL A 207 10.56 8.57 11.40
CA VAL A 207 9.26 8.71 10.74
C VAL A 207 8.25 9.38 11.67
N GLN A 208 8.20 8.97 12.95
CA GLN A 208 7.29 9.55 13.93
C GLN A 208 7.58 11.03 14.21
N GLN A 209 8.86 11.42 14.32
CA GLN A 209 9.25 12.83 14.50
C GLN A 209 8.81 13.68 13.30
N ARG A 210 9.04 13.20 12.08
CA ARG A 210 8.63 13.89 10.85
C ARG A 210 7.11 13.96 10.73
N ALA A 211 6.40 12.88 11.09
CA ALA A 211 4.95 12.87 11.09
C ALA A 211 4.38 13.86 12.11
N GLN A 212 4.96 13.98 13.30
CA GLN A 212 4.55 14.96 14.32
C GLN A 212 4.72 16.42 13.85
N ALA A 213 5.72 16.72 13.02
CA ALA A 213 5.90 18.05 12.44
C ALA A 213 4.70 18.48 11.56
N LEU A 214 3.96 17.53 10.96
CA LEU A 214 2.75 17.82 10.17
C LEU A 214 1.63 18.43 11.01
N HIS A 215 1.54 18.08 12.31
CA HIS A 215 0.58 18.71 13.21
C HIS A 215 0.95 20.17 13.50
N GLN A 216 2.24 20.50 13.49
CA GLN A 216 2.73 21.87 13.67
C GLN A 216 2.40 22.76 12.46
N SER A 217 2.33 22.18 11.25
CA SER A 217 1.85 22.85 10.03
C SER A 217 0.32 22.81 9.86
N GLY A 218 -0.42 22.41 10.90
CA GLY A 218 -1.89 22.49 10.95
C GLY A 218 -2.64 21.30 10.39
N LYS A 219 -1.96 20.18 10.07
CA LYS A 219 -2.65 18.92 9.73
C LYS A 219 -3.32 18.35 10.97
N THR A 220 -4.46 17.68 10.79
CA THR A 220 -5.32 17.24 11.90
C THR A 220 -5.69 15.75 11.85
N PHE A 221 -5.03 14.96 11.00
CA PHE A 221 -5.22 13.52 10.96
C PHE A 221 -4.45 12.81 12.08
N SER A 222 -4.97 11.67 12.52
CA SER A 222 -4.23 10.74 13.36
C SER A 222 -3.21 9.95 12.53
N MET A 223 -2.16 9.43 13.17
CA MET A 223 -1.04 8.81 12.48
C MET A 223 -0.52 7.59 13.23
N GLU A 224 -0.10 6.57 12.49
CA GLU A 224 0.55 5.38 13.05
C GLU A 224 1.71 4.91 12.17
N VAL A 225 2.85 4.60 12.80
CA VAL A 225 4.04 4.10 12.10
C VAL A 225 4.14 2.59 12.29
N ILE A 226 4.01 1.84 11.20
CA ILE A 226 3.99 0.38 11.22
C ILE A 226 5.41 -0.16 11.21
N LYS A 227 5.77 -0.85 12.30
CA LYS A 227 7.10 -1.43 12.45
C LYS A 227 7.24 -2.69 11.58
N PRO A 228 8.37 -2.89 10.87
CA PRO A 228 8.57 -4.04 9.98
C PRO A 228 8.33 -5.42 10.61
N LYS A 229 8.66 -5.58 11.90
CA LYS A 229 8.47 -6.84 12.64
C LYS A 229 7.27 -6.85 13.59
N GLY A 230 6.62 -5.70 13.79
CA GLY A 230 5.54 -5.53 14.77
C GLY A 230 4.15 -5.63 14.17
N GLY A 231 3.94 -5.05 12.99
CA GLY A 231 2.59 -4.86 12.44
C GLY A 231 1.70 -4.00 13.36
N ILE A 232 0.39 -4.04 13.11
CA ILE A 232 -0.65 -3.48 13.99
C ILE A 232 -1.11 -4.59 14.95
N GLN A 233 -1.39 -4.23 16.20
CA GLN A 233 -2.00 -5.15 17.18
C GLN A 233 -3.51 -4.96 17.20
N GLY A 234 -4.20 -5.66 16.29
CA GLY A 234 -5.65 -5.67 16.22
C GLY A 234 -6.21 -4.98 14.98
N TRP A 235 -7.53 -4.77 15.00
CA TRP A 235 -8.27 -4.11 13.94
C TRP A 235 -8.20 -2.60 14.05
N PHE A 236 -8.03 -1.94 12.91
CA PHE A 236 -8.28 -0.51 12.78
C PHE A 236 -9.68 -0.32 12.19
N GLU A 237 -10.53 0.41 12.92
CA GLU A 237 -11.89 0.73 12.48
C GLU A 237 -11.95 2.13 11.87
N LEU A 238 -12.34 2.20 10.59
CA LEU A 238 -12.56 3.46 9.90
C LEU A 238 -13.98 4.00 10.18
N SER A 239 -14.16 4.62 11.33
CA SER A 239 -15.46 5.10 11.86
C SER A 239 -15.93 6.46 11.30
N SER A 240 -15.39 6.89 10.16
CA SER A 240 -15.39 8.27 9.63
C SER A 240 -16.58 9.20 9.91
N SER A 241 -16.23 10.46 10.20
CA SER A 241 -17.13 11.62 10.32
C SER A 241 -16.88 12.72 9.28
N ARG A 242 -15.75 12.69 8.54
CA ARG A 242 -15.39 13.70 7.53
C ARG A 242 -16.03 13.38 6.18
N LYS A 243 -16.68 14.39 5.59
CA LYS A 243 -17.24 14.29 4.24
C LYS A 243 -16.11 14.30 3.21
N ILE A 244 -16.22 13.43 2.20
CA ILE A 244 -15.39 13.50 0.99
C ILE A 244 -15.64 14.85 0.29
N PRO A 245 -14.59 15.61 -0.09
CA PRO A 245 -14.70 16.90 -0.75
C PRO A 245 -15.60 16.84 -1.99
N GLN A 246 -16.51 17.81 -2.10
CA GLN A 246 -17.35 17.95 -3.29
C GLN A 246 -16.47 18.24 -4.51
N GLY A 247 -16.68 17.48 -5.59
CA GLY A 247 -15.92 17.61 -6.84
C GLY A 247 -14.77 16.61 -7.02
N VAL A 248 -14.39 15.85 -5.99
CA VAL A 248 -13.56 14.66 -6.19
C VAL A 248 -14.49 13.50 -6.54
N GLN A 249 -14.57 13.15 -7.82
CA GLN A 249 -15.40 12.03 -8.28
C GLN A 249 -14.91 10.73 -7.64
N CYS A 250 -15.70 10.14 -6.74
CA CYS A 250 -15.48 8.79 -6.25
C CYS A 250 -15.95 7.70 -7.23
N GLU A 251 -16.65 8.09 -8.30
CA GLU A 251 -16.90 7.23 -9.46
C GLU A 251 -15.66 7.29 -10.35
N TRP A 252 -14.75 6.35 -10.14
CA TRP A 252 -13.51 6.24 -10.91
C TRP A 252 -13.72 5.39 -12.16
N SER A 253 -14.82 5.59 -12.88
CA SER A 253 -15.00 4.96 -14.20
C SER A 253 -14.14 5.71 -15.22
N PHE A 254 -13.11 5.05 -15.73
CA PHE A 254 -12.37 5.53 -16.88
C PHE A 254 -13.16 5.17 -18.14
N ASN A 255 -13.75 6.18 -18.79
CA ASN A 255 -14.16 6.08 -20.20
C ASN A 255 -12.94 6.25 -21.10
#